data_AF-A0AAU9M0K1-F1
#
_entry.id   AF-A0AAU9M0K1-F1
#
_cell.length_a   1.000
_cell.length_b   1.000
_cell.length_c   1.000
_cell.angle_alpha   90.00
_cell.angle_beta   90.00
_cell.angle_gamma   90.00
#
_symmetry.space_group_name_H-M   'P 1'
#
loop_
_entity.id
_entity.type
_entity.pdbx_description
1 polymer ?
#
loop_
_entity_poly.entity_id
_entity_poly.type
_entity_poly.pdbx_seq_one_letter_code
_entity_poly.pdbx_strand_id
1 'polypeptide(L)'
;MVALRNINLIVQRRPTILAHEIKVFFCKYNDPIYVKMEKLEIMIKLASERNIDQVLLEFKEYATEVDVDFVRKGVRAIGRCAIKLERAAERCISVLLELIKIKVNYVVQEAIIVIKDIFRRYPNTYESIIATLCESLDTLDEPEAKASMIWIIGEYAERIDNADELLESFLESFPEEPAQVQLQLLTANSQTLS
;
A
#
# COMPACT_ATOMS: atom_id res chain seq x y z
N MET A 1 -28.15 5.40 -2.67
CA MET A 1 -27.27 6.33 -1.91
C MET A 1 -27.58 6.36 -0.42
N VAL A 2 -28.83 6.56 0.01
CA VAL A 2 -29.19 6.63 1.44
C VAL A 2 -28.87 5.33 2.19
N ALA A 3 -29.11 4.16 1.58
CA ALA A 3 -28.86 2.86 2.21
C ALA A 3 -27.37 2.61 2.57
N LEU A 4 -26.43 2.83 1.64
CA LEU A 4 -25.00 2.62 1.92
C LEU A 4 -24.44 3.61 2.95
N ARG A 5 -24.84 4.88 2.89
CA ARG A 5 -24.48 5.87 3.92
C ARG A 5 -25.05 5.48 5.29
N ASN A 6 -26.30 5.03 5.35
CA ASN A 6 -26.91 4.56 6.59
C ASN A 6 -26.23 3.30 7.11
N ILE A 7 -25.85 2.36 6.24
CA ILE A 7 -25.08 1.18 6.63
C ILE A 7 -23.71 1.59 7.15
N ASN A 8 -23.01 2.53 6.51
CA ASN A 8 -21.72 3.03 6.97
C ASN A 8 -21.84 3.68 8.38
N LEU A 9 -22.92 4.43 8.64
CA LEU A 9 -23.24 4.98 9.97
C LEU A 9 -23.59 3.88 10.99
N ILE A 10 -24.34 2.85 10.59
CA ILE A 10 -24.69 1.71 11.46
C ILE A 10 -23.45 0.88 11.79
N VAL A 11 -22.57 0.60 10.82
CA VAL A 11 -21.31 -0.13 11.02
C VAL A 11 -20.40 0.64 11.97
N GLN A 12 -20.31 1.97 11.84
CA GLN A 12 -19.55 2.80 12.79
C GLN A 12 -20.12 2.72 14.21
N ARG A 13 -21.45 2.61 14.35
CA ARG A 13 -22.14 2.62 15.65
C ARG A 13 -22.26 1.22 16.28
N ARG A 14 -22.35 0.17 15.48
CA ARG A 14 -22.48 -1.25 15.88
C ARG A 14 -21.82 -2.18 14.83
N PRO A 15 -20.48 -2.35 14.89
CA PRO A 15 -19.73 -3.16 13.92
C PRO A 15 -20.14 -4.64 13.90
N THR A 16 -20.65 -5.15 15.02
CA THR A 16 -20.97 -6.57 15.22
C THR A 16 -22.18 -7.07 14.43
N ILE A 17 -23.10 -6.19 14.03
CA ILE A 17 -24.34 -6.57 13.32
C ILE A 17 -24.04 -7.14 11.93
N LEU A 18 -22.98 -6.66 11.27
CA LEU A 18 -22.64 -7.02 9.89
C LEU A 18 -21.30 -7.76 9.77
N ALA A 19 -20.64 -8.06 10.89
CA ALA A 19 -19.34 -8.73 10.90
C ALA A 19 -19.38 -10.14 10.28
N HIS A 20 -20.55 -10.78 10.20
CA HIS A 20 -20.73 -12.13 9.63
C HIS A 20 -21.14 -12.12 8.15
N GLU A 21 -21.48 -10.96 7.60
CA GLU A 21 -22.05 -10.79 6.25
C GLU A 21 -21.07 -10.08 5.29
N ILE A 22 -19.75 -10.24 5.51
CA ILE A 22 -18.73 -9.46 4.76
C ILE A 22 -18.84 -9.62 3.23
N LYS A 23 -19.26 -10.80 2.77
CA LYS A 23 -19.47 -11.13 1.36
C LYS A 23 -20.52 -10.26 0.67
N VAL A 24 -21.49 -9.73 1.42
CA VAL A 24 -22.53 -8.83 0.88
C VAL A 24 -21.91 -7.52 0.37
N PHE A 25 -20.76 -7.15 0.92
CA PHE A 25 -20.03 -5.94 0.55
C PHE A 25 -19.03 -6.15 -0.57
N PHE A 26 -18.89 -7.35 -1.12
CA PHE A 26 -18.04 -7.56 -2.29
C PHE A 26 -18.61 -6.81 -3.50
N CYS A 27 -17.73 -6.15 -4.23
CA CYS A 27 -18.05 -5.38 -5.41
C CYS A 27 -18.47 -6.32 -6.54
N LYS A 28 -19.54 -5.97 -7.24
CA LYS A 28 -19.93 -6.63 -8.48
C LYS A 28 -19.31 -5.88 -9.65
N TYR A 29 -19.07 -6.58 -10.75
CA TYR A 29 -18.52 -5.98 -11.97
C TYR A 29 -19.35 -4.77 -12.46
N ASN A 30 -20.67 -4.86 -12.36
CA ASN A 30 -21.61 -3.82 -12.79
C ASN A 30 -21.94 -2.76 -11.71
N ASP A 31 -21.29 -2.82 -10.54
CA ASP A 31 -21.48 -1.79 -9.52
C ASP A 31 -20.88 -0.46 -10.02
N PRO A 32 -21.61 0.67 -9.93
CA PRO A 32 -21.05 1.98 -10.21
C PRO A 32 -19.83 2.28 -9.32
N ILE A 33 -18.85 3.03 -9.84
CA ILE A 33 -17.59 3.31 -9.14
C ILE A 33 -17.79 3.84 -7.71
N TYR A 34 -18.73 4.76 -7.50
CA TYR A 34 -19.03 5.30 -6.16
C TYR A 34 -19.57 4.24 -5.19
N VAL A 35 -20.26 3.21 -5.69
CA VAL A 35 -20.71 2.06 -4.88
C VAL A 35 -19.52 1.20 -4.51
N LYS A 36 -18.62 0.91 -5.47
CA LYS A 36 -17.41 0.14 -5.22
C LYS A 36 -16.54 0.80 -4.15
N MET A 37 -16.36 2.12 -4.22
CA MET A 37 -15.61 2.91 -3.23
C MET A 37 -16.21 2.81 -1.81
N GLU A 38 -17.53 2.97 -1.67
CA GLU A 38 -18.19 2.84 -0.36
C GLU A 38 -18.11 1.41 0.20
N LYS A 39 -18.27 0.41 -0.68
CA LYS A 39 -18.13 -1.00 -0.31
C LYS A 39 -16.73 -1.32 0.21
N LEU A 40 -15.70 -0.82 -0.49
CA LEU A 40 -14.30 -0.95 -0.08
C LEU A 40 -14.07 -0.38 1.33
N GLU A 41 -14.56 0.83 1.61
CA GLU A 41 -14.44 1.44 2.94
C GLU A 41 -15.17 0.64 4.03
N ILE A 42 -16.34 0.08 3.73
CA ILE A 42 -17.07 -0.77 4.67
C ILE A 42 -16.30 -2.07 4.94
N MET A 43 -15.73 -2.70 3.90
CA MET A 43 -14.94 -3.91 4.05
C MET A 43 -13.71 -3.69 4.94
N ILE A 44 -12.99 -2.57 4.79
CA ILE A 44 -11.86 -2.22 5.66
C ILE A 44 -12.33 -2.09 7.13
N LYS A 45 -13.50 -1.48 7.37
CA LYS A 45 -14.06 -1.33 8.72
C LYS A 45 -14.47 -2.67 9.33
N LEU A 46 -15.04 -3.57 8.53
CA LEU A 46 -15.48 -4.90 8.96
C LEU A 46 -14.38 -5.98 8.97
N ALA A 47 -13.22 -5.68 8.38
CA ALA A 47 -12.07 -6.59 8.39
C ALA A 47 -11.65 -6.91 9.84
N SER A 48 -11.45 -8.20 10.08
CA SER A 48 -11.07 -8.80 11.36
C SER A 48 -10.19 -10.02 11.12
N GLU A 49 -9.54 -10.54 12.17
CA GLU A 49 -8.70 -11.74 12.06
C GLU A 49 -9.43 -12.97 11.48
N ARG A 50 -10.76 -13.03 11.62
CA ARG A 50 -11.58 -14.17 11.17
C ARG A 50 -11.88 -14.17 9.67
N ASN A 51 -11.86 -13.00 9.04
CA ASN A 51 -12.29 -12.83 7.65
C ASN A 51 -11.22 -12.19 6.75
N ILE A 52 -10.07 -11.86 7.31
CA ILE A 52 -9.00 -11.15 6.60
C ILE A 52 -8.55 -11.87 5.32
N ASP A 53 -8.45 -13.20 5.32
CA ASP A 53 -7.98 -13.93 4.13
C ASP A 53 -8.95 -13.76 2.95
N GLN A 54 -10.26 -13.74 3.22
CA GLN A 54 -11.27 -13.48 2.20
C GLN A 54 -11.23 -12.03 1.73
N VAL A 55 -11.03 -11.08 2.65
CA VAL A 55 -10.93 -9.65 2.32
C VAL A 55 -9.70 -9.37 1.46
N LEU A 56 -8.55 -9.96 1.79
CA LEU A 56 -7.31 -9.79 1.05
C LEU A 56 -7.39 -10.41 -0.34
N LEU A 57 -8.02 -11.58 -0.47
CA LEU A 57 -8.27 -12.18 -1.78
C LEU A 57 -9.08 -11.24 -2.67
N GLU A 58 -10.15 -10.69 -2.12
CA GLU A 58 -11.03 -9.76 -2.84
C GLU A 58 -10.30 -8.44 -3.19
N PHE A 59 -9.53 -7.87 -2.27
CA PHE A 59 -8.74 -6.66 -2.56
C PHE A 59 -7.65 -6.89 -3.60
N LYS A 60 -7.07 -8.10 -3.63
CA LYS A 60 -6.13 -8.51 -4.68
C LYS A 60 -6.82 -8.55 -6.04
N GLU A 61 -8.05 -9.07 -6.12
CA GLU A 61 -8.84 -9.03 -7.37
C GLU A 61 -9.13 -7.58 -7.79
N TYR A 62 -9.48 -6.69 -6.84
CA TYR A 62 -9.70 -5.27 -7.13
C TYR A 62 -8.46 -4.56 -7.64
N ALA A 63 -7.26 -5.01 -7.25
CA ALA A 63 -6.01 -4.47 -7.77
C ALA A 63 -5.71 -4.87 -9.23
N THR A 64 -6.55 -5.72 -9.83
CA THR A 64 -6.46 -6.15 -11.24
C THR A 64 -7.60 -5.63 -12.12
N GLU A 65 -8.46 -4.76 -11.57
CA GLU A 65 -9.54 -4.09 -12.31
C GLU A 65 -9.00 -3.06 -13.32
N VAL A 66 -9.89 -2.58 -14.21
CA VAL A 66 -9.53 -1.63 -15.28
C VAL A 66 -9.44 -0.18 -14.77
N ASP A 67 -10.23 0.17 -13.75
CA ASP A 67 -10.28 1.53 -13.22
C ASP A 67 -9.08 1.80 -12.30
N VAL A 68 -8.15 2.63 -12.77
CA VAL A 68 -6.87 2.92 -12.08
C VAL A 68 -7.08 3.50 -10.69
N ASP A 69 -8.06 4.40 -10.52
CA ASP A 69 -8.34 5.03 -9.23
C ASP A 69 -8.87 3.99 -8.23
N PHE A 70 -9.77 3.10 -8.68
CA PHE A 70 -10.27 2.00 -7.86
C PHE A 70 -9.16 1.02 -7.46
N VAL A 71 -8.31 0.65 -8.41
CA VAL A 71 -7.16 -0.24 -8.18
C VAL A 71 -6.26 0.34 -7.09
N ARG A 72 -5.89 1.62 -7.19
CA ARG A 72 -5.06 2.29 -6.17
C ARG A 72 -5.71 2.26 -4.80
N LYS A 73 -7.02 2.51 -4.72
CA LYS A 73 -7.74 2.40 -3.45
C LYS A 73 -7.75 0.97 -2.91
N GLY A 74 -7.87 -0.04 -3.77
CA GLY A 74 -7.74 -1.46 -3.40
C GLY A 74 -6.37 -1.77 -2.77
N VAL A 75 -5.28 -1.31 -3.39
CA VAL A 75 -3.92 -1.47 -2.86
C VAL A 75 -3.78 -0.76 -1.50
N ARG A 76 -4.25 0.49 -1.37
CA ARG A 76 -4.27 1.20 -0.07
C ARG A 76 -5.12 0.49 0.98
N ALA A 77 -6.20 -0.18 0.59
CA ALA A 77 -7.06 -0.92 1.49
C ALA A 77 -6.32 -2.10 2.14
N ILE A 78 -5.45 -2.79 1.39
CA ILE A 78 -4.56 -3.84 1.91
C ILE A 78 -3.62 -3.26 2.99
N GLY A 79 -3.00 -2.12 2.71
CA GLY A 79 -2.16 -1.40 3.67
C GLY A 79 -2.88 -1.03 4.97
N ARG A 80 -4.10 -0.50 4.84
CA ARG A 80 -4.94 -0.16 6.00
C ARG A 80 -5.29 -1.39 6.83
N CYS A 81 -5.53 -2.53 6.20
CA CYS A 81 -5.71 -3.80 6.91
C CYS A 81 -4.46 -4.23 7.66
N ALA A 82 -3.27 -4.09 7.07
CA ALA A 82 -1.98 -4.40 7.71
C ALA A 82 -1.75 -3.55 8.97
N ILE A 83 -2.07 -2.25 8.90
CA ILE A 83 -1.89 -1.32 10.03
C ILE A 83 -2.97 -1.55 11.10
N LYS A 84 -4.21 -1.86 10.69
CA LYS A 84 -5.33 -2.09 11.60
C LYS A 84 -5.21 -3.42 12.35
N LEU A 85 -4.71 -4.46 11.70
CA LEU A 85 -4.69 -5.83 12.19
C LEU A 85 -3.24 -6.36 12.15
N GLU A 86 -2.54 -6.31 13.27
CA GLU A 86 -1.14 -6.73 13.37
C GLU A 86 -0.90 -8.17 12.88
N ARG A 87 -1.76 -9.12 13.26
CA ARG A 87 -1.69 -10.52 12.78
C ARG A 87 -1.95 -10.70 11.29
N ALA A 88 -2.42 -9.67 10.60
CA ALA A 88 -2.64 -9.67 9.16
C ALA A 88 -1.46 -9.07 8.38
N ALA A 89 -0.56 -8.34 9.03
CA ALA A 89 0.46 -7.54 8.35
C ALA A 89 1.35 -8.38 7.41
N GLU A 90 1.81 -9.54 7.87
CA GLU A 90 2.62 -10.46 7.06
C GLU A 90 1.87 -10.94 5.80
N ARG A 91 0.59 -11.31 5.95
CA ARG A 91 -0.27 -11.70 4.81
C ARG A 91 -0.50 -10.55 3.84
N CYS A 92 -0.71 -9.33 4.35
CA CYS A 92 -0.88 -8.14 3.52
C CYS A 92 0.39 -7.85 2.71
N ILE A 93 1.58 -7.97 3.32
CA ILE A 93 2.86 -7.83 2.63
C ILE A 93 3.02 -8.87 1.54
N SER A 94 2.68 -10.14 1.82
CA SER A 94 2.73 -11.20 0.80
C SER A 94 1.86 -10.85 -0.42
N VAL A 95 0.65 -10.34 -0.20
CA VAL A 95 -0.23 -9.92 -1.29
C VAL A 95 0.35 -8.72 -2.05
N LEU A 96 0.89 -7.72 -1.36
CA LEU A 96 1.52 -6.56 -2.00
C LEU A 96 2.73 -6.96 -2.85
N LEU A 97 3.55 -7.90 -2.40
CA LEU A 97 4.65 -8.45 -3.19
C LEU A 97 4.19 -9.20 -4.42
N GLU A 98 3.11 -9.97 -4.31
CA GLU A 98 2.50 -10.62 -5.47
C GLU A 98 2.03 -9.57 -6.49
N LEU A 99 1.43 -8.46 -6.05
CA LEU A 99 1.01 -7.37 -6.93
C LEU A 99 2.20 -6.68 -7.60
N ILE A 100 3.30 -6.45 -6.89
CA ILE A 100 4.54 -5.89 -7.45
C ILE A 100 5.10 -6.78 -8.57
N LYS A 101 5.06 -8.11 -8.37
CA LYS A 101 5.53 -9.09 -9.37
C LYS A 101 4.71 -9.10 -10.68
N ILE A 102 3.49 -8.55 -10.68
CA ILE A 102 2.69 -8.39 -11.92
C ILE A 102 3.30 -7.31 -12.84
N LYS A 103 4.16 -6.42 -12.30
CA LYS A 103 4.85 -5.35 -13.04
C LYS A 103 3.91 -4.35 -13.73
N VAL A 104 2.72 -4.15 -13.17
CA VAL A 104 1.84 -3.04 -13.58
C VAL A 104 2.31 -1.78 -12.87
N ASN A 105 2.82 -0.81 -13.64
CA ASN A 105 3.54 0.35 -13.15
C ASN A 105 2.80 1.09 -12.00
N TYR A 106 1.57 1.56 -12.21
CA TYR A 106 0.82 2.29 -11.18
C TYR A 106 0.47 1.44 -9.95
N VAL A 107 0.42 0.11 -10.08
CA VAL A 107 0.19 -0.81 -8.94
C VAL A 107 1.46 -0.96 -8.12
N VAL A 108 2.61 -1.12 -8.79
CA VAL A 108 3.93 -1.22 -8.14
C VAL A 108 4.19 0.04 -7.31
N GLN A 109 3.96 1.20 -7.89
CA GLN A 109 4.17 2.50 -7.24
C GLN A 109 3.28 2.67 -6.02
N GLU A 110 1.98 2.37 -6.15
CA GLU A 110 1.05 2.43 -5.03
C GLU A 110 1.41 1.42 -3.92
N ALA A 111 1.86 0.22 -4.29
CA ALA A 111 2.29 -0.79 -3.34
C ALA A 111 3.53 -0.34 -2.54
N ILE A 112 4.50 0.33 -3.17
CA ILE A 112 5.70 0.86 -2.49
C ILE A 112 5.32 1.92 -1.44
N ILE A 113 4.41 2.83 -1.79
CA ILE A 113 3.90 3.86 -0.86
C ILE A 113 3.27 3.17 0.37
N VAL A 114 2.45 2.15 0.13
CA VAL A 114 1.79 1.38 1.18
C VAL A 114 2.80 0.60 2.04
N ILE A 115 3.80 -0.05 1.43
CA ILE A 115 4.80 -0.84 2.14
C ILE A 115 5.64 0.06 3.07
N LYS A 116 6.03 1.26 2.61
CA LYS A 116 6.68 2.26 3.47
C LYS A 116 5.86 2.53 4.74
N ASP A 117 4.55 2.73 4.61
CA ASP A 117 3.69 2.96 5.78
C ASP A 117 3.62 1.75 6.72
N ILE A 118 3.67 0.53 6.17
CA ILE A 118 3.74 -0.71 6.97
C ILE A 118 5.09 -0.82 7.69
N PHE A 119 6.20 -0.49 7.03
CA PHE A 119 7.54 -0.47 7.65
C PHE A 119 7.62 0.53 8.80
N ARG A 120 7.06 1.73 8.63
CA ARG A 120 6.96 2.72 9.71
C ARG A 120 6.15 2.22 10.91
N ARG A 121 5.18 1.33 10.68
CA ARG A 121 4.37 0.72 11.74
C ARG A 121 5.07 -0.46 12.41
N TYR A 122 5.79 -1.28 11.66
CA TYR A 122 6.47 -2.50 12.09
C TYR A 122 7.95 -2.48 11.66
N PRO A 123 8.78 -1.65 12.30
CA PRO A 123 10.19 -1.51 11.92
C PRO A 123 10.94 -2.84 12.09
N ASN A 124 11.94 -3.08 11.24
CA ASN A 124 12.88 -4.21 11.31
C ASN A 124 12.22 -5.61 11.27
N THR A 125 10.98 -5.70 10.80
CA THR A 125 10.22 -6.97 10.81
C THR A 125 10.24 -7.66 9.44
N TYR A 126 10.24 -6.88 8.36
CA TYR A 126 10.00 -7.38 7.00
C TYR A 126 11.15 -7.05 6.04
N GLU A 127 12.38 -6.95 6.55
CA GLU A 127 13.55 -6.51 5.78
C GLU A 127 13.87 -7.38 4.56
N SER A 128 13.50 -8.66 4.59
CA SER A 128 13.75 -9.61 3.48
C SER A 128 13.11 -9.21 2.15
N ILE A 129 12.12 -8.31 2.17
CA ILE A 129 11.42 -7.88 0.97
C ILE A 129 12.10 -6.71 0.26
N ILE A 130 13.03 -6.02 0.95
CA ILE A 130 13.66 -4.77 0.47
C ILE A 130 14.36 -4.98 -0.88
N ALA A 131 15.10 -6.09 -1.03
CA ALA A 131 15.77 -6.41 -2.29
C ALA A 131 14.79 -6.45 -3.48
N THR A 132 13.61 -7.06 -3.29
CA THR A 132 12.56 -7.11 -4.33
C THR A 132 11.97 -5.74 -4.64
N LEU A 133 11.92 -4.82 -3.66
CA LEU A 133 11.47 -3.46 -3.88
C LEU A 133 12.49 -2.68 -4.72
N CYS A 134 13.79 -2.82 -4.41
CA CYS A 134 14.87 -2.16 -5.14
C CYS A 134 14.94 -2.62 -6.61
N GLU A 135 14.62 -3.88 -6.93
CA GLU A 135 14.50 -4.37 -8.32
C GLU A 135 13.44 -3.62 -9.15
N SER A 136 12.52 -2.91 -8.50
CA SER A 136 11.43 -2.18 -9.16
C SER A 136 11.70 -0.67 -9.32
N LEU A 137 12.90 -0.20 -8.94
CA LEU A 137 13.25 1.23 -8.87
C LEU A 137 13.14 1.95 -10.22
N ASP A 138 13.54 1.28 -11.32
CA ASP A 138 13.47 1.82 -12.69
C ASP A 138 12.04 2.11 -13.16
N THR A 139 11.03 1.58 -12.47
CA THR A 139 9.62 1.75 -12.83
C THR A 139 8.95 2.94 -12.13
N LEU A 140 9.64 3.63 -11.22
CA LEU A 140 9.04 4.70 -10.42
C LEU A 140 9.11 6.05 -11.13
N ASP A 141 7.96 6.59 -11.51
CA ASP A 141 7.83 7.94 -12.08
C ASP A 141 7.08 8.91 -11.14
N GLU A 142 6.27 8.41 -10.21
CA GLU A 142 5.50 9.22 -9.29
C GLU A 142 6.36 9.76 -8.15
N PRO A 143 6.23 11.07 -7.82
CA PRO A 143 7.05 11.68 -6.77
C PRO A 143 6.84 11.05 -5.40
N GLU A 144 5.60 10.65 -5.09
CA GLU A 144 5.27 10.01 -3.82
C GLU A 144 5.88 8.60 -3.69
N ALA A 145 5.90 7.84 -4.78
CA ALA A 145 6.50 6.51 -4.84
C ALA A 145 8.03 6.59 -4.76
N LYS A 146 8.66 7.50 -5.53
CA LYS A 146 10.10 7.78 -5.45
C LYS A 146 10.51 8.17 -4.03
N ALA A 147 9.85 9.16 -3.44
CA ALA A 147 10.12 9.57 -2.06
C ALA A 147 9.94 8.41 -1.06
N SER A 148 8.92 7.57 -1.27
CA SER A 148 8.71 6.40 -0.41
C SER A 148 9.83 5.36 -0.55
N MET A 149 10.34 5.13 -1.77
CA MET A 149 11.49 4.26 -2.00
C MET A 149 12.77 4.82 -1.38
N ILE A 150 13.06 6.10 -1.59
CA ILE A 150 14.23 6.79 -1.02
C ILE A 150 14.21 6.70 0.51
N TRP A 151 13.04 6.88 1.14
CA TRP A 151 12.90 6.69 2.58
C TRP A 151 13.25 5.25 3.00
N ILE A 152 12.74 4.23 2.28
CA ILE A 152 13.06 2.82 2.58
C ILE A 152 14.58 2.57 2.44
N ILE A 153 15.20 3.05 1.36
CA ILE A 153 16.64 2.85 1.14
C ILE A 153 17.45 3.54 2.24
N GLY A 154 17.12 4.78 2.59
CA GLY A 154 17.82 5.52 3.64
C GLY A 154 17.67 4.89 5.03
N GLU A 155 16.46 4.50 5.41
CA GLU A 155 16.19 3.91 6.73
C GLU A 155 16.87 2.55 6.91
N TYR A 156 17.01 1.79 5.82
CA TYR A 156 17.59 0.44 5.82
C TYR A 156 18.95 0.38 5.13
N ALA A 157 19.67 1.50 4.99
CA ALA A 157 20.92 1.57 4.24
C ALA A 157 21.98 0.57 4.74
N GLU A 158 22.10 0.39 6.06
CA GLU A 158 23.02 -0.60 6.66
C GLU A 158 22.75 -2.06 6.23
N ARG A 159 21.55 -2.34 5.69
CA ARG A 159 21.12 -3.67 5.25
C ARG A 159 21.17 -3.83 3.73
N ILE A 160 21.44 -2.75 2.98
CA ILE A 160 21.42 -2.74 1.52
C ILE A 160 22.84 -2.43 1.05
N ASP A 161 23.53 -3.45 0.51
CA ASP A 161 24.95 -3.35 0.13
C ASP A 161 25.23 -2.23 -0.90
N ASN A 162 24.27 -1.95 -1.79
CA ASN A 162 24.37 -0.93 -2.83
C ASN A 162 23.50 0.31 -2.56
N ALA A 163 23.18 0.61 -1.28
CA ALA A 163 22.33 1.75 -0.91
C ALA A 163 22.86 3.07 -1.48
N ASP A 164 24.18 3.29 -1.40
CA ASP A 164 24.82 4.51 -1.86
C ASP A 164 24.66 4.70 -3.37
N GLU A 165 24.91 3.65 -4.17
CA GLU A 165 24.72 3.69 -5.63
C GLU A 165 23.26 3.97 -6.01
N LEU A 166 22.31 3.37 -5.29
CA LEU A 166 20.88 3.60 -5.53
C LEU A 166 20.49 5.05 -5.20
N LEU A 167 20.99 5.62 -4.11
CA LEU A 167 20.74 7.02 -3.73
C LEU A 167 21.43 8.01 -4.68
N GLU A 168 22.65 7.71 -5.13
CA GLU A 168 23.38 8.50 -6.12
C GLU A 168 22.61 8.62 -7.44
N SER A 169 21.96 7.54 -7.89
CA SER A 169 21.14 7.58 -9.12
C SER A 169 20.00 8.63 -9.05
N PHE A 170 19.41 8.84 -7.87
CA PHE A 170 18.40 9.88 -7.66
C PHE A 170 19.02 11.28 -7.49
N LEU A 171 20.29 11.38 -7.10
CA LEU A 171 21.00 12.66 -6.99
C LEU A 171 21.38 13.22 -8.37
N GLU A 172 21.60 12.36 -9.36
CA GLU A 172 21.91 12.79 -10.74
C GLU A 172 20.77 13.64 -11.35
N SER A 173 19.51 13.29 -11.08
CA SER A 173 18.32 14.04 -11.52
C SER A 173 17.82 15.06 -10.49
N PHE A 174 18.53 15.29 -9.38
CA PHE A 174 18.07 16.10 -8.24
C PHE A 174 17.45 17.47 -8.61
N PRO A 175 18.03 18.28 -9.52
CA PRO A 175 17.47 19.58 -9.88
C PRO A 175 16.11 19.50 -10.59
N GLU A 176 15.85 18.36 -11.23
CA GLU A 176 14.62 18.09 -12.01
C GLU A 176 13.55 17.39 -11.17
N GLU A 177 13.94 16.80 -10.03
CA GLU A 177 13.02 16.12 -9.13
C GLU A 177 12.12 17.11 -8.35
N PRO A 178 10.86 16.74 -8.05
CA PRO A 178 9.97 17.56 -7.24
C PRO A 178 10.49 17.79 -5.81
N ALA A 179 10.09 18.91 -5.20
CA ALA A 179 10.56 19.31 -3.87
C ALA A 179 10.40 18.23 -2.78
N GLN A 180 9.33 17.43 -2.83
CA GLN A 180 9.13 16.32 -1.89
C GLN A 180 10.22 15.24 -2.01
N VAL A 181 10.64 14.92 -3.24
CA VAL A 181 11.70 13.92 -3.51
C VAL A 181 13.04 14.50 -3.07
N GLN A 182 13.33 15.76 -3.40
CA GLN A 182 14.53 16.46 -2.97
C GLN A 182 14.72 16.47 -1.45
N LEU A 183 13.67 16.84 -0.70
CA LEU A 183 13.71 16.84 0.77
C LEU A 183 13.96 15.45 1.34
N GLN A 184 13.37 14.42 0.73
CA GLN A 184 13.53 13.04 1.18
C GLN A 184 14.94 12.52 0.87
N LEU A 185 15.53 12.89 -0.27
CA LEU A 185 16.93 12.58 -0.61
C LEU A 185 17.92 13.21 0.36
N LEU A 186 17.71 14.47 0.74
CA LEU A 186 18.56 15.15 1.73
C LEU A 186 18.48 14.45 3.09
N THR A 187 17.29 14.01 3.49
CA THR A 187 17.09 13.30 4.76
C THR A 187 17.76 11.93 4.74
N ALA A 188 17.55 11.14 3.68
CA ALA A 188 18.14 9.81 3.54
C ALA A 188 19.67 9.84 3.52
N ASN A 189 20.28 10.78 2.77
CA ASN A 189 21.73 10.94 2.74
C ASN A 189 22.32 11.38 4.09
N SER A 190 21.56 12.13 4.90
CA SER A 190 22.01 12.46 6.25
C SER A 190 22.00 11.25 7.19
N GLN A 191 21.15 10.25 6.93
CA GLN A 191 21.06 9.03 7.74
C GLN A 191 22.15 8.01 7.38
N THR A 192 22.59 7.96 6.11
CA THR A 192 23.68 7.07 5.67
C THR A 192 25.07 7.54 6.12
N LEU A 193 25.23 8.84 6.42
CA LEU A 193 26.49 9.43 6.88
C LEU A 193 26.72 9.35 8.41
N SER A 194 25.73 8.92 9.19
CA SER A 194 25.77 8.85 10.66
C SER A 194 26.01 7.44 11.17
#